data_AF-A0A9E2E3F3-F1
#
_entry.id   AF-A0A9E2E3F3-F1
#
_cell.length_a   1.000
_cell.length_b   1.000
_cell.length_c   1.000
_cell.angle_alpha   90.00
_cell.angle_beta   90.00
_cell.angle_gamma   90.00
#
_symmetry.space_group_name_H-M   'P 1'
#
loop_
_entity.id
_entity.type
_entity.pdbx_description
1 polymer ?
#
loop_
_entity_poly.entity_id
_entity_poly.type
_entity_poly.pdbx_seq_one_letter_code
_entity_poly.pdbx_strand_id
1 'polypeptide(L)'
;MNVVILLNDQHAHHVLGCAGFPLLQTPAADALAADGIRFEQAVCAVTPCLPSRHAISHGLYAFQTGIYTNGHCMPLEAIPSVTMARAFKDSGHRTAA
;
A
#
# COMPACT_ATOMS: atom_id res chain seq x y z
N MET A 1 2.83 20.48 2.76
CA MET A 1 3.31 19.11 3.05
C MET A 1 3.09 18.26 1.82
N ASN A 2 4.03 17.37 1.49
CA ASN A 2 3.88 16.40 0.40
C ASN A 2 3.79 15.00 1.00
N VAL A 3 3.03 14.11 0.36
CA VAL A 3 2.92 12.70 0.76
C VAL A 3 3.35 11.85 -0.43
N VAL A 4 4.27 10.92 -0.20
CA VAL A 4 4.76 9.98 -1.21
C VAL A 4 4.52 8.58 -0.69
N ILE A 5 3.86 7.74 -1.48
CA ILE A 5 3.57 6.35 -1.13
C ILE A 5 4.40 5.47 -2.05
N LEU A 6 5.37 4.77 -1.46
CA LEU A 6 6.18 3.76 -2.16
C LEU A 6 5.59 2.39 -1.86
N LEU A 7 5.13 1.70 -2.89
CA LEU A 7 4.54 0.36 -2.77
C LEU A 7 5.32 -0.62 -3.64
N ASN A 8 5.99 -1.58 -3.00
CA ASN A 8 6.77 -2.61 -3.68
C ASN A 8 5.91 -3.84 -3.95
N ASP A 9 6.02 -4.45 -5.13
CA ASP A 9 5.23 -5.64 -5.49
C ASP A 9 5.91 -6.92 -5.01
N GLN A 10 5.16 -7.80 -4.35
CA GLN A 10 5.59 -9.11 -3.83
C GLN A 10 6.85 -9.09 -2.92
N HIS A 11 7.22 -7.95 -2.35
CA HIS A 11 8.40 -7.85 -1.50
C HIS A 11 8.13 -8.45 -0.12
N ALA A 12 8.85 -9.50 0.24
CA ALA A 12 8.76 -10.11 1.55
C ALA A 12 9.33 -9.20 2.65
N HIS A 13 8.58 -9.02 3.74
CA HIS A 13 8.92 -8.11 4.85
C HIS A 13 10.31 -8.33 5.48
N HIS A 14 10.81 -9.56 5.47
CA HIS A 14 12.09 -9.94 6.07
C HIS A 14 13.28 -9.78 5.12
N VAL A 15 13.06 -9.40 3.84
CA VAL A 15 14.11 -9.25 2.83
C VAL A 15 14.55 -7.79 2.76
N LEU A 16 15.00 -7.26 3.90
CA LEU A 16 15.49 -5.90 4.11
C LEU A 16 16.65 -5.93 5.12
N GLY A 17 17.67 -5.10 4.92
CA GLY A 17 18.78 -4.94 5.86
C GLY A 17 18.29 -4.51 7.25
N CYS A 18 17.38 -3.53 7.30
CA CYS A 18 16.73 -3.07 8.53
C CYS A 18 15.78 -4.09 9.18
N ALA A 19 15.47 -5.19 8.48
CA ALA A 19 14.76 -6.35 9.04
C ALA A 19 15.71 -7.51 9.40
N GLY A 20 17.02 -7.31 9.31
CA GLY A 20 18.05 -8.30 9.68
C GLY A 20 18.43 -9.28 8.56
N PHE A 21 18.06 -9.03 7.31
CA PHE A 21 18.43 -9.92 6.20
C PHE A 21 19.93 -9.86 5.91
N PRO A 22 20.66 -10.99 5.91
CA PRO A 22 22.13 -10.96 5.94
C PRO A 22 22.79 -10.72 4.57
N LEU A 23 22.08 -10.94 3.46
CA LEU A 23 22.69 -10.96 2.12
C LEU A 23 22.33 -9.76 1.24
N LEU A 24 21.16 -9.15 1.45
CA LEU A 24 20.68 -8.05 0.62
C LEU A 24 21.05 -6.71 1.25
N GLN A 25 21.66 -5.84 0.46
CA GLN A 25 21.96 -4.46 0.85
C GLN A 25 20.82 -3.55 0.41
N THR A 26 20.13 -2.90 1.35
CA THR A 26 19.00 -2.00 1.08
C THR A 26 19.21 -0.60 1.66
N PRO A 27 20.33 0.08 1.36
CA PRO A 27 20.76 1.29 2.08
C PRO A 27 19.73 2.42 2.09
N ALA A 28 18.95 2.60 1.02
CA ALA A 28 17.92 3.64 0.97
C ALA A 28 16.69 3.31 1.86
N ALA A 29 16.25 2.05 1.88
CA ALA A 29 15.15 1.62 2.75
C ALA A 29 15.60 1.58 4.22
N ASP A 30 16.85 1.19 4.46
CA ASP A 30 17.45 1.13 5.79
C ASP A 30 17.61 2.55 6.38
N ALA A 31 18.04 3.52 5.57
CA ALA A 31 18.08 4.92 5.96
C ALA A 31 16.69 5.47 6.27
N LEU A 32 15.68 5.18 5.44
CA LEU A 32 14.29 5.60 5.70
C LEU A 32 13.74 5.01 6.99
N ALA A 33 14.09 3.76 7.31
CA ALA A 33 13.70 3.12 8.56
C ALA A 33 14.41 3.72 9.78
N ALA A 34 15.69 4.12 9.64
CA ALA A 34 16.48 4.74 10.71
C ALA A 34 16.03 6.18 11.02
N ASP A 35 15.66 6.94 10.01
CA ASP A 35 15.17 8.33 10.14
C ASP A 35 13.67 8.43 10.46
N GLY A 36 12.98 7.29 10.54
CA GLY A 36 11.52 7.22 10.64
C GLY A 36 11.02 6.16 11.61
N ILE A 37 9.86 5.58 11.29
CA ILE A 37 9.23 4.52 12.06
C ILE A 37 9.09 3.29 11.18
N ARG A 38 9.67 2.17 11.61
CA ARG A 38 9.46 0.85 11.01
C ARG A 38 8.42 0.08 11.82
N PHE A 39 7.31 -0.25 11.19
CA PHE A 39 6.30 -1.13 11.79
C PHE A 39 6.75 -2.60 11.66
N GLU A 40 6.96 -3.29 12.77
CA GLU A 40 7.31 -4.72 12.75
C GLU A 40 6.12 -5.63 12.39
N GLN A 41 4.90 -5.12 12.62
CA GLN A 41 3.65 -5.81 12.36
C GLN A 41 2.75 -4.99 11.43
N ALA A 42 3.11 -4.93 10.16
CA ALA A 42 2.30 -4.35 9.10
C ALA A 42 1.69 -5.48 8.25
N VAL A 43 0.39 -5.73 8.40
CA VAL A 43 -0.31 -6.86 7.76
C VAL A 43 -1.20 -6.35 6.64
N CYS A 44 -1.08 -6.94 5.45
CA CYS A 44 -1.98 -6.64 4.33
C CYS A 44 -3.40 -7.14 4.63
N ALA A 45 -4.42 -6.39 4.18
CA ALA A 45 -5.81 -6.77 4.40
C ALA A 45 -6.21 -8.06 3.66
N VAL A 46 -5.50 -8.40 2.59
CA VAL A 46 -5.75 -9.54 1.71
C VAL A 46 -4.49 -9.79 0.85
N THR A 47 -4.23 -11.04 0.44
CA THR A 47 -2.96 -11.43 -0.19
C THR A 47 -2.83 -11.16 -1.70
N PRO A 48 -3.87 -11.24 -2.56
CA PRO A 48 -3.69 -11.00 -3.99
C PRO A 48 -3.48 -9.51 -4.31
N CYS A 49 -2.76 -9.22 -5.38
CA CYS A 49 -2.30 -7.86 -5.69
C CYS A 49 -3.46 -6.86 -5.92
N LEU A 50 -4.45 -7.18 -6.75
CA LEU A 50 -5.59 -6.30 -7.03
C LEU A 50 -6.38 -5.98 -5.76
N PRO A 51 -6.92 -6.97 -5.01
CA PRO A 51 -7.71 -6.68 -3.81
C PRO A 51 -6.88 -6.00 -2.70
N SER A 52 -5.58 -6.30 -2.58
CA SER A 52 -4.68 -5.62 -1.63
C SER A 52 -4.49 -4.14 -1.98
N ARG A 53 -4.27 -3.82 -3.26
CA ARG A 53 -4.15 -2.44 -3.76
C ARG A 53 -5.46 -1.68 -3.61
N HIS A 54 -6.61 -2.32 -3.82
CA HIS A 54 -7.90 -1.72 -3.53
C HIS A 54 -8.07 -1.43 -2.04
N ALA A 55 -7.67 -2.34 -1.15
CA ALA A 55 -7.72 -2.08 0.29
C ALA A 55 -6.87 -0.88 0.71
N ILE A 56 -5.66 -0.72 0.15
CA ILE A 56 -4.79 0.45 0.37
C ILE A 56 -5.45 1.72 -0.19
N SER A 57 -5.98 1.67 -1.41
CA SER A 57 -6.55 2.84 -2.09
C SER A 57 -7.85 3.33 -1.42
N HIS A 58 -8.69 2.41 -0.94
CA HIS A 58 -10.03 2.71 -0.44
C HIS A 58 -10.14 2.72 1.09
N GLY A 59 -9.15 2.18 1.81
CA GLY A 59 -9.23 1.99 3.26
C GLY A 59 -10.29 0.98 3.69
N LEU A 60 -10.63 0.02 2.81
CA LEU A 60 -11.70 -0.95 3.01
C LEU A 60 -11.18 -2.38 2.92
N TYR A 61 -11.78 -3.30 3.67
CA TYR A 61 -11.50 -4.74 3.54
C TYR A 61 -12.06 -5.30 2.22
N ALA A 62 -11.51 -6.44 1.77
CA ALA A 62 -11.96 -7.12 0.55
C ALA A 62 -13.48 -7.40 0.55
N PHE A 63 -14.06 -7.75 1.71
CA PHE A 63 -15.51 -7.99 1.81
C PHE A 63 -16.37 -6.75 1.62
N GLN A 64 -15.83 -5.56 1.89
CA GLN A 64 -16.54 -4.29 1.72
C GLN A 64 -16.43 -3.78 0.29
N THR A 65 -15.33 -4.09 -0.40
CA THR A 65 -15.11 -3.71 -1.81
C THR A 65 -15.73 -4.71 -2.79
N GLY A 66 -15.97 -5.96 -2.38
CA GLY A 66 -16.40 -7.05 -3.24
C GLY A 66 -15.30 -7.60 -4.16
N ILE A 67 -14.07 -7.10 -4.05
CA ILE A 67 -12.93 -7.53 -4.87
C ILE A 67 -12.12 -8.55 -4.06
N TYR A 68 -12.22 -9.82 -4.43
CA TYR A 68 -11.51 -10.92 -3.76
C TYR A 68 -10.35 -11.52 -4.57
N THR A 69 -10.33 -11.35 -5.88
CA THR A 69 -9.33 -11.96 -6.79
C THR A 69 -8.82 -10.95 -7.80
N ASN A 70 -7.70 -11.28 -8.45
CA ASN A 70 -7.13 -10.46 -9.52
C ASN A 70 -7.94 -10.48 -10.82
N GLY A 71 -8.88 -11.42 -10.98
CA GLY A 71 -9.72 -11.54 -12.16
C GLY A 71 -11.02 -10.74 -12.10
N HIS A 72 -11.28 -10.02 -10.99
CA HIS A 72 -12.48 -9.21 -10.89
C HIS A 72 -12.38 -7.94 -11.72
N CYS A 73 -13.37 -7.75 -12.59
CA CYS A 73 -13.69 -6.47 -13.20
C CYS A 73 -15.02 -6.00 -12.60
N MET A 74 -14.97 -5.03 -11.68
CA MET A 74 -16.15 -4.29 -11.26
C MET A 74 -15.99 -2.82 -11.62
N PRO A 75 -17.09 -2.13 -11.99
CA PRO A 75 -17.06 -0.67 -12.16
C PRO A 75 -16.55 -0.01 -10.87
N LEU A 76 -15.68 0.99 -11.01
CA LEU A 76 -15.12 1.71 -9.85
C LEU A 76 -16.22 2.38 -9.01
N GLU A 77 -17.30 2.79 -9.66
CA GLU A 77 -18.48 3.41 -9.06
C GLU A 77 -19.24 2.45 -8.13
N ALA A 78 -19.02 1.14 -8.27
CA ALA A 78 -19.64 0.13 -7.41
C ALA A 78 -18.95 0.01 -6.04
N ILE A 79 -17.75 0.58 -5.86
CA ILE A 79 -17.01 0.51 -4.60
C ILE A 79 -17.51 1.62 -3.66
N PRO A 80 -17.99 1.31 -2.44
CA PRO A 80 -18.66 2.27 -1.57
C PRO A 80 -17.68 3.17 -0.78
N SER A 81 -16.65 3.71 -1.43
CA SER A 81 -15.78 4.73 -0.83
C SER A 81 -15.04 5.57 -1.87
N VAL A 82 -14.59 6.75 -1.44
CA VAL A 82 -13.62 7.54 -2.21
C VAL A 82 -12.22 6.94 -2.06
N THR A 83 -11.41 7.06 -3.11
CA THR A 83 -10.00 6.67 -3.03
C THR A 83 -9.21 7.68 -2.20
N MET A 84 -8.09 7.23 -1.62
CA MET A 84 -7.10 8.07 -0.95
C MET A 84 -6.62 9.20 -1.87
N ALA A 85 -6.40 8.92 -3.16
CA ALA A 85 -6.05 9.94 -4.14
C ALA A 85 -7.17 11.00 -4.30
N ARG A 86 -8.45 10.58 -4.35
CA ARG A 86 -9.56 11.53 -4.40
C ARG A 86 -9.64 12.38 -3.13
N ALA A 87 -9.49 11.76 -1.97
CA ALA A 87 -9.47 12.46 -0.68
C ALA A 87 -8.37 13.53 -0.60
N PHE A 88 -7.15 13.22 -1.06
CA PHE A 88 -6.06 14.20 -1.16
C PHE A 88 -6.36 15.31 -2.19
N LYS A 89 -6.94 14.96 -3.34
CA LYS A 89 -7.32 15.95 -4.36
C LYS A 89 -8.37 16.93 -3.85
N ASP A 90 -9.38 16.44 -3.14
CA ASP A 90 -10.46 17.26 -2.57
C ASP A 90 -9.96 18.16 -1.43
N SER A 91 -8.84 17.82 -0.78
CA SER A 91 -8.16 18.69 0.20
C SER A 91 -7.13 19.64 -0.43
N GLY A 92 -7.07 19.73 -1.76
CA GLY A 92 -6.24 20.70 -2.49
C GLY A 92 -4.85 20.19 -2.89
N HIS A 93 -4.55 18.90 -2.68
CA HIS A 93 -3.29 18.32 -3.17
C HIS A 93 -3.36 17.96 -4.66
N ARG A 94 -2.22 18.04 -5.34
CA ARG A 94 -2.03 17.41 -6.64
C ARG A 94 -1.71 15.93 -6.43
N THR A 95 -2.41 15.05 -7.15
CA THR A 95 -2.26 13.60 -7.04
C THR A 95 -1.81 12.98 -8.36
N ALA A 96 -0.90 12.02 -8.30
CA ALA A 96 -0.41 11.23 -9.43
C ALA A 96 -0.14 9.79 -8.96
N ALA A 97 -0.18 8.84 -9.89
CA ALA A 97 0.14 7.43 -9.68
C ALA A 97 1.02 6.93 -10.83
#